data_AF-A0A7V0Z7X0-F1
#
_entry.id   AF-A0A7V0Z7X0-F1
#
_cell.length_a   1.000
_cell.length_b   1.000
_cell.length_c   1.000
_cell.angle_alpha   90.00
_cell.angle_beta   90.00
_cell.angle_gamma   90.00
#
_symmetry.space_group_name_H-M   'P 1'
#
loop_
_entity.id
_entity.type
_entity.pdbx_description
1 polymer ?
#
loop_
_entity_poly.entity_id
_entity_poly.type
_entity_poly.pdbx_seq_one_letter_code
_entity_poly.pdbx_strand_id
1 'polypeptide(L)'
;MLTTIFSVIIALNSQIDTINPVNLDIWLDKDDYTFYPGDRIKIFFKADRDCYVAIYDIDAGGRESLLFPPQGEDGYIKKGKVYELPPSDADYDYEVTGPEGIERIIILASTEEPPELSDSEGVFKREIELSIEEPEPAKLRIISTPPKCKIYIEEVKSGDRAYIGKTPRTIVLKPGEYIVEIKKWGYQTMKRRITLEPDGKRRVYVLLLPW
;
A
#
# COMPACT_ATOMS: atom_id res chain seq x y z
N MET A 1 -27.89 -14.36 65.49
CA MET A 1 -28.27 -14.69 64.10
C MET A 1 -28.26 -13.36 63.35
N LEU A 2 -27.35 -13.20 62.36
CA LEU A 2 -27.03 -12.01 61.52
C LEU A 2 -26.44 -10.79 62.28
N THR A 3 -25.18 -10.33 62.20
CA THR A 3 -24.16 -10.18 61.11
C THR A 3 -24.74 -9.37 59.92
N THR A 4 -24.23 -8.22 59.45
CA THR A 4 -22.84 -7.85 59.09
C THR A 4 -22.75 -6.33 58.73
N ILE A 5 -21.79 -5.61 59.32
CA ILE A 5 -20.84 -4.62 58.75
C ILE A 5 -21.37 -3.53 57.77
N PHE A 6 -21.46 -2.29 58.27
CA PHE A 6 -21.35 -1.05 57.48
C PHE A 6 -19.87 -0.71 57.31
N SER A 7 -19.22 -1.25 56.28
CA SER A 7 -17.87 -0.84 55.87
C SER A 7 -17.80 -0.86 54.35
N VAL A 8 -17.15 0.16 53.80
CA VAL A 8 -16.70 0.27 52.40
C VAL A 8 -17.77 0.74 51.39
N ILE A 9 -18.16 2.03 51.47
CA ILE A 9 -18.64 2.80 50.29
C ILE A 9 -17.64 3.94 49.97
N ILE A 10 -16.36 3.77 50.31
CA ILE A 10 -15.28 4.68 49.92
C ILE A 10 -14.09 3.85 49.44
N ALA A 11 -14.29 3.10 48.34
CA ALA A 11 -13.21 2.47 47.57
C ALA A 11 -13.66 2.03 46.16
N LEU A 12 -14.58 2.74 45.52
CA LEU A 12 -15.00 2.44 44.13
C LEU A 12 -14.71 3.57 43.13
N ASN A 13 -13.90 4.56 43.53
CA ASN A 13 -13.34 5.56 42.60
C ASN A 13 -11.81 5.45 42.46
N SER A 14 -11.18 4.39 42.98
CA SER A 14 -9.74 4.14 42.80
C SER A 14 -9.43 2.90 41.93
N GLN A 15 -10.43 2.38 41.21
CA GLN A 15 -10.27 1.28 40.24
C GLN A 15 -10.69 1.68 38.81
N ILE A 16 -10.81 2.99 38.53
CA ILE A 16 -11.04 3.51 37.16
C ILE A 16 -9.74 4.12 36.58
N ASP A 17 -8.63 4.07 37.33
CA ASP A 17 -7.28 4.39 36.84
C ASP A 17 -6.46 3.14 36.46
N THR A 18 -7.11 1.99 36.25
CA THR A 18 -6.41 0.81 35.74
C THR A 18 -6.10 0.98 34.25
N ILE A 19 -4.80 1.18 34.00
CA ILE A 19 -4.09 1.03 32.75
C ILE A 19 -4.44 2.12 31.75
N ASN A 20 -3.70 3.22 31.77
CA ASN A 20 -3.71 4.17 30.66
C ASN A 20 -2.78 3.57 29.58
N PRO A 21 -3.28 2.80 28.58
CA PRO A 21 -2.45 2.28 27.52
C PRO A 21 -1.72 3.45 26.88
N VAL A 22 -0.45 3.23 26.50
CA VAL A 22 0.36 4.23 25.78
C VAL A 22 -0.50 4.92 24.73
N ASN A 23 -0.50 6.25 24.68
CA ASN A 23 -1.12 6.93 23.57
C ASN A 23 -0.14 6.95 22.40
N LEU A 24 -0.54 6.33 21.29
CA LEU A 24 0.26 6.22 20.08
C LEU A 24 -0.45 6.93 18.92
N ASP A 25 0.15 8.04 18.49
CA ASP A 25 -0.24 8.69 17.25
C ASP A 25 0.34 7.90 16.08
N ILE A 26 -0.51 7.55 15.11
CA ILE A 26 -0.10 6.89 13.87
C ILE A 26 -0.87 7.46 12.69
N TRP A 27 -0.16 7.67 11.58
CA TRP A 27 -0.69 8.17 10.34
C TRP A 27 0.13 7.63 9.17
N LEU A 28 -0.48 7.64 7.98
CA LEU A 28 0.18 7.29 6.73
C LEU A 28 0.55 8.58 5.97
N ASP A 29 1.37 8.45 4.93
CA ASP A 29 1.60 9.52 3.95
C ASP A 29 0.37 9.83 3.09
N LYS A 30 -0.60 8.91 3.03
CA LYS A 30 -1.88 9.04 2.33
C LYS A 30 -3.06 9.00 3.31
N ASP A 31 -4.05 9.88 3.11
CA ASP A 31 -5.16 10.09 4.04
C ASP A 31 -6.51 9.45 3.62
N ASP A 32 -6.66 9.09 2.34
CA ASP A 32 -7.86 8.43 1.80
C ASP A 32 -7.88 6.91 2.02
N TYR A 33 -6.78 6.33 2.52
CA TYR A 33 -6.55 4.91 2.77
C TYR A 33 -6.88 3.98 1.59
N THR A 34 -6.99 4.52 0.38
CA THR A 34 -7.29 3.78 -0.84
C THR A 34 -6.01 3.63 -1.61
N PHE A 35 -5.60 2.40 -1.94
CA PHE A 35 -4.33 2.12 -2.60
C PHE A 35 -4.54 1.28 -3.84
N TYR A 36 -3.63 1.44 -4.79
CA TYR A 36 -3.58 0.63 -6.01
C TYR A 36 -2.31 -0.22 -6.02
N PRO A 37 -2.30 -1.38 -6.69
CA PRO A 37 -1.08 -2.17 -6.85
C PRO A 37 0.07 -1.33 -7.42
N GLY A 38 1.19 -1.31 -6.70
CA GLY A 38 2.36 -0.48 -7.00
C GLY A 38 2.44 0.84 -6.23
N ASP A 39 1.39 1.24 -5.51
CA ASP A 39 1.46 2.33 -4.55
C ASP A 39 2.44 1.98 -3.43
N ARG A 40 3.11 3.01 -2.90
CA ARG A 40 4.03 2.89 -1.77
C ARG A 40 3.34 3.41 -0.52
N ILE A 41 3.63 2.78 0.62
CA ILE A 41 3.08 3.17 1.92
C ILE A 41 4.22 3.65 2.79
N LYS A 42 4.03 4.82 3.42
CA LYS A 42 4.85 5.25 4.55
C LYS A 42 4.01 5.31 5.81
N ILE A 43 4.48 4.66 6.87
CA ILE A 43 3.85 4.66 8.17
C ILE A 43 4.66 5.54 9.11
N PHE A 44 4.00 6.46 9.79
CA PHE A 44 4.62 7.29 10.80
C PHE A 44 3.96 7.07 12.14
N PHE A 45 4.75 6.99 13.20
CA PHE A 45 4.20 6.80 14.54
C PHE A 45 5.02 7.51 15.63
N LYS A 46 4.34 7.86 16.72
CA LYS A 46 4.91 8.59 17.86
C LYS A 46 4.15 8.26 19.13
N ALA A 47 4.87 7.89 20.19
CA ALA A 47 4.30 7.61 21.51
C ALA A 47 4.39 8.80 22.47
N ASP A 48 3.43 8.88 23.40
CA ASP A 48 3.40 9.86 24.49
C ASP A 48 4.40 9.57 25.64
N ARG A 49 4.99 8.37 25.64
CA ARG A 49 6.00 7.88 26.61
C ARG A 49 6.91 6.84 25.97
N ASP A 50 8.00 6.51 26.66
CA ASP A 50 8.86 5.40 26.26
C ASP A 50 8.08 4.07 26.39
N CYS A 51 8.12 3.22 25.38
CA CYS A 51 7.34 1.98 25.31
C CYS A 51 7.89 1.04 24.22
N TYR A 52 7.39 -0.18 24.17
CA TYR A 52 7.55 -1.11 23.06
C TYR A 52 6.42 -0.94 22.05
N VAL A 53 6.74 -1.06 20.77
CA VAL A 53 5.77 -1.03 19.65
C VAL A 53 6.01 -2.21 18.73
N ALA A 54 4.93 -2.84 18.27
CA ALA A 54 4.95 -3.79 17.17
C ALA A 54 3.94 -3.34 16.10
N ILE A 55 4.33 -3.42 14.83
CA ILE A 55 3.49 -3.08 13.68
C ILE A 55 3.47 -4.27 12.73
N TYR A 56 2.28 -4.73 12.42
CA TYR A 56 2.02 -5.86 11.54
C TYR A 56 1.22 -5.39 10.33
N ASP A 57 1.53 -5.97 9.19
CA ASP A 57 0.69 -5.96 7.99
C ASP A 57 -0.04 -7.29 7.88
N ILE A 58 -1.35 -7.23 7.72
CA ILE A 58 -2.21 -8.37 7.40
C ILE A 58 -2.75 -8.17 5.99
N ASP A 59 -2.18 -8.91 5.03
CA ASP A 59 -2.57 -8.80 3.62
C ASP A 59 -4.05 -9.20 3.41
N ALA A 60 -4.61 -8.90 2.24
CA ALA A 60 -6.00 -9.23 1.90
C ALA A 60 -6.31 -10.76 1.96
N GLY A 61 -5.28 -11.61 1.92
CA GLY A 61 -5.39 -13.06 2.10
C GLY A 61 -5.28 -13.53 3.55
N GLY A 62 -5.05 -12.62 4.50
CA GLY A 62 -4.85 -12.89 5.92
C GLY A 62 -3.42 -13.31 6.29
N ARG A 63 -2.43 -13.12 5.42
CA ARG A 63 -1.04 -13.39 5.74
C ARG A 63 -0.48 -12.28 6.62
N GLU A 64 0.14 -12.67 7.72
CA GLU A 64 0.72 -11.76 8.70
C GLU A 64 2.20 -11.50 8.38
N SER A 65 2.61 -10.24 8.37
CA SER A 65 3.99 -9.80 8.19
C SER A 65 4.35 -8.80 9.29
N LEU A 66 5.43 -9.04 10.03
CA LEU A 66 5.95 -8.08 11.01
C LEU A 66 6.73 -6.98 10.27
N LEU A 67 6.25 -5.73 10.32
CA LEU A 67 6.90 -4.56 9.73
C LEU A 67 7.86 -3.88 10.72
N PHE A 68 7.51 -3.86 12.00
CA PHE A 68 8.34 -3.31 13.08
C PHE A 68 8.12 -4.12 14.36
N PRO A 69 9.16 -4.41 15.15
CA PRO A 69 10.56 -3.99 14.97
C PRO A 69 11.31 -4.65 13.81
N PRO A 70 12.45 -4.07 13.38
CA PRO A 70 13.43 -4.77 12.55
C PRO A 70 13.89 -6.07 13.21
N GLN A 71 14.33 -7.03 12.40
CA GLN A 71 14.78 -8.32 12.90
C GLN A 71 15.92 -8.16 13.92
N GLY A 72 15.72 -8.73 15.12
CA GLY A 72 16.71 -8.70 16.20
C GLY A 72 16.58 -7.51 17.16
N GLU A 73 15.61 -6.62 16.93
CA GLU A 73 15.25 -5.55 17.86
C GLU A 73 13.99 -5.90 18.68
N ASP A 74 13.78 -5.20 19.79
CA ASP A 74 12.66 -5.42 20.71
C ASP A 74 11.50 -4.44 20.50
N GLY A 75 11.65 -3.47 19.60
CA GLY A 75 10.63 -2.46 19.30
C GLY A 75 10.53 -1.34 20.33
N TYR A 76 11.54 -1.16 21.18
CA TYR A 76 11.56 -0.08 22.15
C TYR A 76 11.73 1.29 21.49
N ILE A 77 10.79 2.20 21.75
CA ILE A 77 10.78 3.56 21.20
C ILE A 77 10.79 4.63 22.29
N LYS A 78 11.24 5.83 21.90
CA LYS A 78 11.36 6.99 22.78
C LYS A 78 10.17 7.93 22.68
N LYS A 79 9.73 8.41 23.85
CA LYS A 79 8.71 9.44 24.00
C LYS A 79 8.93 10.58 23.02
N GLY A 80 7.89 10.93 22.30
CA GLY A 80 7.84 12.15 21.49
C GLY A 80 8.69 12.13 20.22
N LYS A 81 9.47 11.07 19.97
CA LYS A 81 10.19 10.87 18.71
C LYS A 81 9.23 10.30 17.66
N VAL A 82 9.29 10.86 16.45
CA VAL A 82 8.58 10.33 15.29
C VAL A 82 9.47 9.26 14.64
N TYR A 83 8.88 8.10 14.40
CA TYR A 83 9.47 7.00 13.66
C TYR A 83 8.77 6.89 12.30
N GLU A 84 9.52 6.48 11.28
CA GLU A 84 9.05 6.28 9.90
C GLU A 84 9.33 4.84 9.48
N LEU A 85 8.37 4.20 8.83
CA LEU A 85 8.55 2.91 8.17
C LEU A 85 8.13 3.00 6.69
N PRO A 86 8.97 2.50 5.77
CA PRO A 86 10.36 2.08 6.02
C PRO A 86 11.22 3.26 6.53
N PRO A 87 12.30 3.01 7.30
CA PRO A 87 13.22 4.07 7.70
C PRO A 87 13.72 4.88 6.49
N SER A 88 13.96 6.18 6.66
CA SER A 88 14.31 7.08 5.54
C SER A 88 15.60 6.70 4.80
N ASP A 89 16.48 5.93 5.43
CA ASP A 89 17.74 5.41 4.91
C ASP A 89 17.66 3.94 4.46
N ALA A 90 16.48 3.34 4.48
CA ALA A 90 16.25 1.99 3.98
C ALA A 90 16.47 1.90 2.45
N ASP A 91 16.92 0.73 2.00
CA ASP A 91 17.06 0.37 0.59
C ASP A 91 15.82 -0.36 0.02
N TYR A 92 14.72 -0.37 0.78
CA TYR A 92 13.46 -1.00 0.43
C TYR A 92 12.27 -0.05 0.65
N ASP A 93 11.18 -0.32 -0.08
CA ASP A 93 9.88 0.36 0.05
C ASP A 93 8.80 -0.67 0.45
N TYR A 94 7.77 -0.24 1.19
CA TYR A 94 6.55 -1.04 1.30
C TYR A 94 5.64 -0.74 0.11
N GLU A 95 5.59 -1.68 -0.82
CA GLU A 95 4.78 -1.60 -2.03
C GLU A 95 3.55 -2.51 -1.92
N VAL A 96 2.38 -1.97 -2.28
CA VAL A 96 1.14 -2.75 -2.37
C VAL A 96 1.24 -3.72 -3.55
N THR A 97 1.26 -5.02 -3.28
CA THR A 97 1.50 -6.08 -4.29
C THR A 97 0.39 -7.14 -4.36
N GLY A 98 -0.62 -7.06 -3.49
CA GLY A 98 -1.75 -7.97 -3.41
C GLY A 98 -2.89 -7.67 -4.42
N PRO A 99 -3.86 -8.59 -4.56
CA PRO A 99 -5.10 -8.34 -5.30
C PRO A 99 -5.96 -7.29 -4.57
N GLU A 100 -7.05 -6.88 -5.22
CA GLU A 100 -8.07 -6.03 -4.60
C GLU A 100 -8.64 -6.66 -3.32
N GLY A 101 -8.88 -5.84 -2.30
CA GLY A 101 -9.32 -6.30 -0.99
C GLY A 101 -8.98 -5.34 0.14
N ILE A 102 -9.19 -5.81 1.37
CA ILE A 102 -8.88 -5.03 2.58
C ILE A 102 -7.58 -5.58 3.18
N GLU A 103 -6.56 -4.73 3.24
CA GLU A 103 -5.32 -4.97 3.98
C GLU A 103 -5.39 -4.20 5.31
N ARG A 104 -4.77 -4.73 6.37
CA ARG A 104 -4.90 -4.17 7.72
C ARG A 104 -3.54 -4.00 8.36
N ILE A 105 -3.20 -2.76 8.68
CA ILE A 105 -2.02 -2.46 9.51
C ILE A 105 -2.46 -2.49 10.96
N ILE A 106 -1.95 -3.47 11.72
CA ILE A 106 -2.22 -3.62 13.15
C ILE A 106 -1.03 -3.08 13.93
N ILE A 107 -1.29 -2.18 14.86
CA ILE A 107 -0.28 -1.51 15.66
C ILE A 107 -0.57 -1.74 17.12
N LEU A 108 0.46 -2.22 17.81
CA LEU A 108 0.43 -2.59 19.21
C LEU A 108 1.46 -1.79 19.98
N ALA A 109 1.13 -1.38 21.21
CA ALA A 109 2.10 -0.77 22.11
C ALA A 109 1.90 -1.19 23.57
N SER A 110 3.01 -1.37 24.29
CA SER A 110 3.03 -1.73 25.72
C SER A 110 4.20 -1.08 26.43
N THR A 111 4.02 -0.69 27.69
CA THR A 111 5.13 -0.16 28.52
C THR A 111 5.90 -1.25 29.25
N GLU A 112 5.42 -2.49 29.25
CA GLU A 112 5.95 -3.56 30.09
C GLU A 112 6.85 -4.51 29.30
N GLU A 113 6.33 -5.06 28.20
CA GLU A 113 7.02 -6.02 27.34
C GLU A 113 6.66 -5.81 25.85
N PRO A 114 7.45 -6.33 24.90
CA PRO A 114 7.11 -6.28 23.48
C PRO A 114 5.76 -6.94 23.19
N PRO A 115 4.79 -6.21 22.59
CA PRO A 115 3.46 -6.77 22.35
C PRO A 115 3.42 -7.68 21.11
N GLU A 116 2.53 -8.67 21.13
CA GLU A 116 2.29 -9.66 20.07
C GLU A 116 0.84 -9.62 19.55
N LEU A 117 0.59 -10.11 18.34
CA LEU A 117 -0.75 -10.11 17.71
C LEU A 117 -1.84 -10.80 18.55
N SER A 118 -1.48 -11.80 19.34
CA SER A 118 -2.39 -12.54 20.22
C SER A 118 -2.77 -11.78 21.49
N ASP A 119 -2.10 -10.67 21.81
CA ASP A 119 -2.36 -9.93 23.03
C ASP A 119 -3.74 -9.24 22.97
N SER A 120 -4.45 -9.35 24.09
CA SER A 120 -5.83 -8.85 24.21
C SER A 120 -6.05 -7.93 25.41
N GLU A 121 -5.12 -7.90 26.37
CA GLU A 121 -5.17 -7.06 27.58
C GLU A 121 -3.83 -6.34 27.77
N GLY A 122 -3.82 -5.19 28.45
CA GLY A 122 -2.60 -4.45 28.79
C GLY A 122 -1.88 -3.77 27.61
N VAL A 123 -2.34 -4.01 26.38
CA VAL A 123 -1.73 -3.50 25.14
C VAL A 123 -2.64 -2.45 24.49
N PHE A 124 -2.06 -1.33 24.08
CA PHE A 124 -2.69 -0.42 23.13
C PHE A 124 -2.82 -1.14 21.79
N LYS A 125 -4.01 -1.18 21.18
CA LYS A 125 -4.22 -1.75 19.84
C LYS A 125 -4.95 -0.76 18.95
N ARG A 126 -4.42 -0.56 17.75
CA ARG A 126 -5.06 0.20 16.67
C ARG A 126 -4.94 -0.58 15.37
N GLU A 127 -5.99 -0.50 14.57
CA GLU A 127 -6.06 -1.11 13.24
C GLU A 127 -6.34 -0.01 12.22
N ILE A 128 -5.60 -0.02 11.11
CA ILE A 128 -5.81 0.85 9.96
C ILE A 128 -6.18 -0.05 8.80
N GLU A 129 -7.39 0.10 8.28
CA GLU A 129 -7.85 -0.63 7.10
C GLU A 129 -7.45 0.13 5.84
N LEU A 130 -6.76 -0.55 4.94
CA LEU A 130 -6.39 -0.06 3.61
C LEU A 130 -7.31 -0.72 2.59
N SER A 131 -7.96 0.08 1.74
CA SER A 131 -8.75 -0.43 0.61
C SER A 131 -7.86 -0.55 -0.61
N ILE A 132 -7.50 -1.77 -1.01
CA ILE A 132 -6.75 -2.02 -2.24
C ILE A 132 -7.75 -2.19 -3.38
N GLU A 133 -7.66 -1.31 -4.37
CA GLU A 133 -8.56 -1.29 -5.52
C GLU A 133 -7.80 -1.54 -6.84
N GLU A 134 -8.52 -1.99 -7.87
CA GLU A 134 -7.98 -1.97 -9.24
C GLU A 134 -8.24 -0.59 -9.88
N PRO A 135 -7.23 0.05 -10.49
CA PRO A 135 -7.42 1.36 -11.09
C PRO A 135 -8.27 1.27 -12.36
N GLU A 136 -9.10 2.30 -12.61
CA GLU A 136 -9.95 2.32 -13.79
C GLU A 136 -9.13 2.24 -15.09
N PRO A 137 -9.47 1.33 -16.02
CA PRO A 137 -8.64 1.09 -17.18
C PRO A 137 -8.72 2.21 -18.21
N ALA A 138 -7.60 2.48 -18.87
CA ALA A 138 -7.45 3.49 -19.91
C ALA A 138 -7.82 2.96 -21.30
N LYS A 139 -8.32 3.84 -22.17
CA LYS A 139 -8.60 3.56 -23.58
C LYS A 139 -7.52 4.16 -24.49
N LEU A 140 -6.83 3.32 -25.24
CA LEU A 140 -5.81 3.73 -26.20
C LEU A 140 -6.27 3.47 -27.64
N ARG A 141 -6.36 4.53 -28.45
CA ARG A 141 -6.62 4.45 -29.90
C ARG A 141 -5.32 4.66 -30.68
N ILE A 142 -4.91 3.66 -31.44
CA ILE A 142 -3.70 3.67 -32.27
C ILE A 142 -4.10 3.72 -33.73
N ILE A 143 -3.53 4.68 -34.45
CA ILE A 143 -3.75 4.88 -35.89
C ILE A 143 -2.38 4.99 -36.53
N SER A 144 -2.22 4.41 -37.72
CA SER A 144 -0.99 4.60 -38.49
C SER A 144 -1.24 4.93 -39.95
N THR A 145 -0.22 5.54 -40.54
CA THR A 145 -0.06 5.70 -41.97
C THR A 145 1.27 5.05 -42.37
N PRO A 146 1.27 4.05 -43.27
CA PRO A 146 0.11 3.41 -43.90
C PRO A 146 -0.79 2.64 -42.90
N PRO A 147 -2.01 2.26 -43.29
CA PRO A 147 -2.91 1.47 -42.43
C PRO A 147 -2.47 -0.01 -42.36
N LYS A 148 -3.13 -0.77 -41.47
CA LYS A 148 -2.92 -2.22 -41.26
C LYS A 148 -1.49 -2.57 -40.83
N CYS A 149 -0.83 -1.70 -40.07
CA CYS A 149 0.46 -2.00 -39.44
C CYS A 149 0.26 -2.89 -38.23
N LYS A 150 1.15 -3.87 -38.00
CA LYS A 150 1.17 -4.71 -36.80
C LYS A 150 1.48 -3.86 -35.58
N ILE A 151 0.73 -4.06 -34.50
CA ILE A 151 0.88 -3.37 -33.22
C ILE A 151 1.40 -4.37 -32.20
N TYR A 152 2.48 -4.02 -31.52
CA TYR A 152 2.96 -4.67 -30.32
C TYR A 152 2.94 -3.66 -29.18
N ILE A 153 2.60 -4.12 -27.98
CA ILE A 153 2.65 -3.32 -26.77
C ILE A 153 3.46 -4.08 -25.74
N GLU A 154 4.35 -3.36 -25.09
CA GLU A 154 5.19 -3.85 -24.00
C GLU A 154 4.91 -2.97 -22.79
N GLU A 155 4.50 -3.58 -21.67
CA GLU A 155 4.38 -2.88 -20.40
C GLU A 155 5.77 -2.70 -19.79
N VAL A 156 6.10 -1.48 -19.40
CA VAL A 156 7.45 -1.13 -18.94
C VAL A 156 7.78 -1.80 -17.59
N LYS A 157 6.81 -1.90 -16.68
CA LYS A 157 7.03 -2.44 -15.32
C LYS A 157 7.29 -3.95 -15.34
N SER A 158 6.43 -4.71 -16.01
CA SER A 158 6.54 -6.18 -16.10
C SER A 158 7.50 -6.64 -17.20
N GLY A 159 7.72 -5.81 -18.24
CA GLY A 159 8.40 -6.22 -19.47
C GLY A 159 7.51 -7.08 -20.38
N ASP A 160 6.24 -7.29 -20.03
CA ASP A 160 5.34 -8.16 -20.76
C ASP A 160 4.99 -7.56 -22.12
N ARG A 161 5.27 -8.32 -23.17
CA ARG A 161 5.06 -7.90 -24.55
C ARG A 161 4.02 -8.76 -25.26
N ALA A 162 3.03 -8.11 -25.83
CA ALA A 162 1.95 -8.76 -26.57
C ALA A 162 1.78 -8.21 -27.99
N TYR A 163 1.39 -9.09 -28.92
CA TYR A 163 0.88 -8.68 -30.23
C TYR A 163 -0.62 -8.36 -30.11
N ILE A 164 -0.98 -7.13 -30.44
CA ILE A 164 -2.32 -6.61 -30.16
C ILE A 164 -3.22 -6.59 -31.40
N GLY A 165 -2.64 -6.73 -32.59
CA GLY A 165 -3.37 -6.74 -33.86
C GLY A 165 -2.83 -5.74 -34.86
N LYS A 166 -3.71 -5.12 -35.66
CA LYS A 166 -3.32 -4.16 -36.71
C LYS A 166 -4.03 -2.81 -36.57
N THR A 167 -3.42 -1.74 -37.04
CA THR A 167 -4.01 -0.38 -37.07
C THR A 167 -5.10 -0.21 -38.15
N PRO A 168 -6.08 0.68 -37.94
CA PRO A 168 -6.39 1.38 -36.69
C PRO A 168 -7.00 0.42 -35.65
N ARG A 169 -6.70 0.62 -34.37
CA ARG A 169 -7.26 -0.19 -33.28
C ARG A 169 -7.47 0.63 -32.02
N THR A 170 -8.57 0.37 -31.32
CA THR A 170 -8.79 0.83 -29.96
C THR A 170 -8.63 -0.36 -29.02
N ILE A 171 -7.94 -0.17 -27.91
CA ILE A 171 -7.75 -1.17 -26.86
C ILE A 171 -7.97 -0.55 -25.49
N VAL A 172 -8.26 -1.41 -24.52
CA VAL A 172 -8.39 -1.08 -23.10
C VAL A 172 -7.20 -1.70 -22.39
N LEU A 173 -6.48 -0.92 -21.59
CA LEU A 173 -5.29 -1.35 -20.85
C LEU A 173 -5.36 -0.80 -19.43
N LYS A 174 -4.67 -1.44 -18.48
CA LYS A 174 -4.46 -0.84 -17.16
C LYS A 174 -3.67 0.48 -17.32
N PRO A 175 -3.81 1.42 -16.38
CA PRO A 175 -2.93 2.60 -16.31
C PRO A 175 -1.48 2.17 -16.14
N GLY A 176 -0.55 2.97 -16.65
CA GLY A 176 0.87 2.68 -16.59
C GLY A 176 1.66 3.12 -17.82
N GLU A 177 2.93 2.74 -17.84
CA GLU A 177 3.85 3.04 -18.94
C GLU A 177 3.95 1.88 -19.93
N TYR A 178 3.84 2.22 -21.21
CA TYR A 178 3.88 1.25 -22.30
C TYR A 178 4.80 1.71 -23.43
N ILE A 179 5.49 0.75 -24.04
CA ILE A 179 6.17 0.94 -25.33
C ILE A 179 5.26 0.40 -26.42
N VAL A 180 4.77 1.30 -27.28
CA VAL A 180 4.02 0.95 -28.48
C VAL A 180 4.97 0.79 -29.64
N GLU A 181 5.02 -0.42 -30.21
CA GLU A 181 5.84 -0.73 -31.38
C GLU A 181 4.95 -1.04 -32.59
N ILE A 182 5.18 -0.31 -33.68
CA ILE A 182 4.43 -0.43 -34.93
C ILE A 182 5.34 -0.96 -36.03
N LYS A 183 4.91 -2.06 -36.67
CA LYS A 183 5.66 -2.73 -37.74
C LYS A 183 4.86 -2.90 -39.01
N LYS A 184 5.53 -2.72 -40.14
CA LYS A 184 5.01 -3.11 -41.45
C LYS A 184 6.15 -3.49 -42.39
N TRP A 185 5.96 -4.53 -43.20
CA TRP A 185 6.93 -4.92 -44.22
C TRP A 185 7.17 -3.77 -45.21
N GLY A 186 8.44 -3.48 -45.51
CA GLY A 186 8.84 -2.35 -46.36
C GLY A 186 8.93 -1.00 -45.66
N TYR A 187 8.75 -0.95 -44.33
CA TYR A 187 8.79 0.28 -43.55
C TYR A 187 9.68 0.17 -42.31
N GLN A 188 10.26 1.29 -41.90
CA GLN A 188 10.99 1.44 -40.66
C GLN A 188 10.09 1.14 -39.45
N THR A 189 10.62 0.38 -38.50
CA THR A 189 9.90 0.08 -37.25
C THR A 189 9.88 1.33 -36.38
N MET A 190 8.71 1.68 -35.85
CA MET A 190 8.59 2.79 -34.90
C MET A 190 8.29 2.25 -33.50
N LYS A 191 8.99 2.77 -32.49
CA LYS A 191 8.73 2.54 -31.06
C LYS A 191 8.44 3.87 -30.38
N ARG A 192 7.42 3.91 -29.52
CA ARG A 192 7.06 5.10 -28.75
C ARG A 192 6.67 4.72 -27.33
N ARG A 193 7.34 5.31 -26.34
CA ARG A 193 6.89 5.27 -24.95
C ARG A 193 5.67 6.17 -24.75
N ILE A 194 4.68 5.68 -24.05
CA ILE A 194 3.46 6.40 -23.66
C ILE A 194 3.11 6.08 -22.21
N THR A 195 2.40 6.98 -21.56
CA THR A 195 1.81 6.82 -20.23
C THR A 195 0.29 6.83 -20.35
N LEU A 196 -0.39 5.92 -19.69
CA LEU A 196 -1.85 5.87 -19.64
C LEU A 196 -2.28 6.18 -18.21
N GLU A 197 -3.07 7.23 -18.04
CA GLU A 197 -3.68 7.60 -16.76
C GLU A 197 -4.98 6.83 -16.53
N PRO A 198 -5.43 6.64 -15.26
CA PRO A 198 -6.75 6.09 -14.95
C PRO A 198 -7.91 6.79 -15.68
N ASP A 199 -8.88 6.02 -16.20
CA ASP A 199 -9.96 6.44 -17.12
C ASP A 199 -9.48 7.24 -18.37
N GLY A 200 -8.17 7.25 -18.62
CA GLY A 200 -7.55 8.07 -19.63
C GLY A 200 -7.94 7.64 -21.04
N LYS A 201 -8.30 8.60 -21.89
CA LYS A 201 -8.55 8.38 -23.33
C LYS A 201 -7.38 8.93 -24.14
N ARG A 202 -6.45 8.07 -24.54
CA ARG A 202 -5.26 8.46 -25.31
C ARG A 202 -5.39 8.07 -26.78
N ARG A 203 -4.97 8.97 -27.68
CA ARG A 203 -4.88 8.69 -29.12
C ARG A 203 -3.45 8.86 -29.59
N VAL A 204 -2.93 7.85 -30.29
CA VAL A 204 -1.59 7.85 -30.88
C VAL A 204 -1.71 7.72 -32.39
N TYR A 205 -1.12 8.68 -33.10
CA TYR A 205 -0.92 8.60 -34.55
C TYR A 205 0.55 8.31 -34.83
N VAL A 206 0.80 7.37 -35.75
CA VAL A 206 2.16 6.93 -36.13
C VAL A 206 2.31 6.96 -37.64
N LEU A 207 3.26 7.75 -38.12
CA LEU A 207 3.71 7.70 -39.51
C LEU A 207 4.89 6.74 -39.59
N LEU A 208 4.83 5.75 -40.48
CA LEU A 208 5.96 4.88 -40.79
C LEU A 208 6.59 5.35 -42.10
N LEU A 209 7.90 5.49 -42.08
CA LEU A 209 8.69 5.82 -43.27
C LEU A 209 9.10 4.53 -43.98
N PRO A 210 9.10 4.49 -45.32
CA PRO A 210 9.66 3.37 -46.06
C PRO A 210 11.18 3.22 -45.79
N TRP A 211 11.71 2.02 -46.04
CA TRP A 211 13.16 1.81 -46.10
C TRP A 211 13.76 2.40 -47.38
#